data_AF-A0A1M5SR43-F1
#
_entry.id   AF-A0A1M5SR43-F1
#
_cell.length_a   1.000
_cell.length_b   1.000
_cell.length_c   1.000
_cell.angle_alpha   90.00
_cell.angle_beta   90.00
_cell.angle_gamma   90.00
#
_symmetry.space_group_name_H-M   'P 1'
#
loop_
_entity.id
_entity.type
_entity.pdbx_description
1 polymer ?
#
loop_
_entity_poly.entity_id
_entity_poly.type
_entity_poly.pdbx_seq_one_letter_code
_entity_poly.pdbx_strand_id
1 'polypeptide(L)'
;MAKWIRFEESGKTGFGTLEGDTIAVHTGDMFAGAKPSGQTLKLSDVQVSTPCEPSKMVCLWNNFHQLAAKNEFKQPKEPLWFLKAPNSYWPANKPIERPATYAGKIIYEGELGVVIGKKCFNISEAEAGDYIFGYTCVNDVTAVDLLRKDKSFEQWARSKSFDTFGVFGPVIATGIDPMKLSVKTVLNGKERQNYPVADMFFPPHKLVAAISKDVTLMPGDIIACGTSLGAGTMGDAHNVVDIVIDGVGSLSNVFDQVLPSPYLLGAPPKQKKICVVGAGAIGGLLAAKFALAGEDVTVIDQGAHLAAIQKNGLKLEWHDGKVQTARMKAVNKPADAGKQDIVVLAVKAHFLDQVVRDIDSLLGPDTVVLTVQNGLPWWYFQRLGGQYDNHRLESLDPSGVLTKHIDPSRIIGCVVYPAAAATAPGVIHHVEGDRFPIGELDGKETARVKELHDVFIKAGLKSLVLPDIRSEIWLKAWGNLSFNPISALTHATLVDICQFAETRELAATMMKEAQDIAQKLGVTFRVTIDKRIAGAEAVGAHKTSMLQDVEAGRSLETEALIGSILEMARLTNTAAPAIESVYALVKLLNKVMLLEGGGVKVEKVSKAA
;
A
#
# COMPACT_ATOMS: atom_id res chain seq x y z
N MET A 1 23.01 27.20 25.08
CA MET A 1 21.68 27.10 24.43
C MET A 1 20.97 25.94 25.10
N ALA A 2 19.79 26.16 25.69
CA ALA A 2 19.05 25.08 26.34
C ALA A 2 18.03 24.50 25.37
N LYS A 3 17.84 23.17 25.40
CA LYS A 3 16.79 22.46 24.66
C LYS A 3 15.79 21.91 25.66
N TRP A 4 14.64 22.56 25.79
CA TRP A 4 13.59 22.15 26.71
C TRP A 4 12.78 21.01 26.11
N ILE A 5 12.56 19.96 26.89
CA ILE A 5 11.82 18.76 26.48
C ILE A 5 10.74 18.46 27.50
N ARG A 6 9.62 17.91 27.00
CA ARG A 6 8.55 17.34 27.82
C ARG A 6 8.44 15.85 27.53
N PHE A 7 8.21 15.08 28.57
CA PHE A 7 8.23 13.63 28.51
C PHE A 7 7.21 13.02 29.46
N GLU A 8 6.91 11.75 29.26
CA GLU A 8 6.12 10.92 30.14
C GLU A 8 6.99 9.78 30.69
N GLU A 9 6.98 9.62 32.01
CA GLU A 9 7.65 8.55 32.74
C GLU A 9 6.64 7.89 33.68
N SER A 10 6.40 6.59 33.52
CA SER A 10 5.47 5.82 34.38
C SER A 10 4.08 6.46 34.53
N GLY A 11 3.51 7.00 33.45
CA GLY A 11 2.20 7.65 33.45
C GLY A 11 2.16 9.08 34.01
N LYS A 12 3.32 9.67 34.32
CA LYS A 12 3.43 11.05 34.80
C LYS A 12 4.16 11.91 33.79
N THR A 13 3.61 13.07 33.51
CA THR A 13 4.25 14.09 32.68
C THR A 13 5.32 14.83 33.47
N GLY A 14 6.52 14.96 32.89
CA GLY A 14 7.61 15.80 33.36
C GLY A 14 8.17 16.70 32.26
N PHE A 15 9.05 17.62 32.65
CA PHE A 15 9.81 18.43 31.70
C PHE A 15 11.23 18.67 32.20
N GLY A 16 12.13 19.06 31.30
CA GLY A 16 13.53 19.26 31.62
C GLY A 16 14.31 19.87 30.49
N THR A 17 15.63 19.84 30.62
CA THR A 17 16.57 20.24 29.56
C THR A 17 17.34 19.03 29.04
N LEU A 18 17.48 18.94 27.73
CA LEU A 18 18.14 17.84 27.03
C LEU A 18 19.56 18.22 26.62
N GLU A 19 20.53 17.40 27.04
CA GLU A 19 21.92 17.46 26.62
C GLU A 19 22.37 16.06 26.20
N GLY A 20 22.70 15.88 24.92
CA GLY A 20 22.96 14.55 24.36
C GLY A 20 21.74 13.64 24.49
N ASP A 21 21.90 12.54 25.23
CA ASP A 21 20.86 11.55 25.54
C ASP A 21 20.31 11.69 26.98
N THR A 22 20.69 12.75 27.70
CA THR A 22 20.38 12.93 29.12
C THR A 22 19.46 14.12 29.32
N ILE A 23 18.39 13.90 30.09
CA ILE A 23 17.41 14.90 30.48
C ILE A 23 17.68 15.31 31.93
N ALA A 24 18.06 16.56 32.16
CA ALA A 24 18.03 17.15 33.50
C ALA A 24 16.58 17.56 33.80
N VAL A 25 15.97 16.97 34.83
CA VAL A 25 14.54 17.15 35.14
C VAL A 25 14.32 18.44 35.93
N HIS A 26 13.28 19.19 35.57
CA HIS A 26 12.89 20.43 36.24
C HIS A 26 11.55 20.28 36.97
N THR A 27 11.33 21.15 37.96
CA THR A 27 10.07 21.33 38.68
C THR A 27 9.57 22.76 38.50
N GLY A 28 8.29 23.00 38.82
CA GLY A 28 7.64 24.30 38.64
C GLY A 28 6.96 24.41 37.27
N ASP A 29 6.96 25.61 36.71
CA ASP A 29 6.41 25.90 35.39
C ASP A 29 7.54 26.20 34.40
N MET A 30 7.50 25.59 33.20
CA MET A 30 8.55 25.73 32.18
C MET A 30 8.77 27.19 31.77
N PHE A 31 7.69 27.97 31.69
CA PHE A 31 7.70 29.36 31.23
C PHE A 31 7.86 30.35 32.39
N ALA A 32 7.54 29.94 33.62
CA ALA A 32 7.57 30.78 34.81
C ALA A 32 8.12 30.04 36.05
N GLY A 33 9.45 30.08 36.22
CA GLY A 33 10.08 29.63 37.46
C GLY A 33 10.51 28.15 37.49
N ALA A 34 10.89 27.61 36.33
CA ALA A 34 11.51 26.29 36.22
C ALA A 34 12.77 26.18 37.09
N LYS A 35 12.85 25.15 37.92
CA LYS A 35 14.00 24.88 38.79
C LYS A 35 14.53 23.45 38.58
N PRO A 36 15.85 23.25 38.46
CA PRO A 36 16.43 21.91 38.43
C PRO A 36 16.00 21.11 39.67
N SER A 37 15.54 19.88 39.46
CA SER A 37 15.16 18.97 40.54
C SER A 37 16.35 18.25 41.16
N GLY A 38 17.50 18.21 40.45
CA GLY A 38 18.64 17.35 40.75
C GLY A 38 18.52 15.93 40.18
N GLN A 39 17.37 15.55 39.65
CA GLN A 39 17.16 14.27 38.96
C GLN A 39 17.59 14.35 37.49
N THR A 40 18.16 13.26 36.98
CA THR A 40 18.46 13.06 35.56
C THR A 40 17.82 11.78 35.06
N LEU A 41 17.33 11.80 33.81
CA LEU A 41 16.76 10.65 33.11
C LEU A 41 17.48 10.43 31.78
N LYS A 42 17.52 9.19 31.28
CA LYS A 42 17.94 8.95 29.89
C LYS A 42 16.75 9.17 28.96
N LEU A 43 17.01 9.73 27.79
CA LEU A 43 16.00 9.93 26.75
C LEU A 43 15.36 8.61 26.31
N SER A 44 16.11 7.49 26.36
CA SER A 44 15.60 6.15 26.05
C SER A 44 14.58 5.60 27.05
N ASP A 45 14.56 6.16 28.26
CA ASP A 45 13.79 5.62 29.37
C ASP A 45 12.43 6.31 29.53
N VAL A 46 12.15 7.32 28.69
CA VAL A 46 10.93 8.14 28.73
C VAL A 46 10.24 8.18 27.38
N GLN A 47 8.93 8.44 27.40
CA GLN A 47 8.19 8.72 26.18
C GLN A 47 8.19 10.23 25.90
N VAL A 48 8.75 10.65 24.77
CA VAL A 48 8.75 12.07 24.37
C VAL A 48 7.33 12.53 24.03
N SER A 49 6.92 13.67 24.59
CA SER A 49 5.65 14.35 24.29
C SER A 49 5.88 15.59 23.43
N THR A 50 4.82 16.33 23.09
CA THR A 50 4.98 17.68 22.54
C THR A 50 5.72 18.53 23.57
N PRO A 51 6.66 19.41 23.18
CA PRO A 51 7.53 20.11 24.14
C PRO A 51 6.78 21.11 25.03
N CYS A 52 5.54 21.46 24.68
CA CYS A 52 4.62 22.26 25.47
C CYS A 52 3.16 21.88 25.15
N GLU A 53 2.22 22.52 25.85
CA GLU A 53 0.77 22.41 25.62
C GLU A 53 0.22 23.77 25.17
N PRO A 54 0.28 24.08 23.88
CA PRO A 54 -0.27 25.33 23.36
C PRO A 54 -1.78 25.41 23.57
N SER A 55 -2.29 26.60 23.90
CA SER A 55 -3.73 26.86 23.81
C SER A 55 -4.19 27.02 22.35
N LYS A 56 -3.26 27.45 21.48
CA LYS A 56 -3.46 27.58 20.04
C LYS A 56 -2.14 27.47 19.27
N MET A 57 -2.28 27.09 18.01
CA MET A 57 -1.22 27.12 17.00
C MET A 57 -1.66 28.01 15.84
N VAL A 58 -1.00 29.16 15.70
CA VAL A 58 -1.23 30.14 14.64
C VAL A 58 -0.30 29.80 13.48
N CYS A 59 -0.84 29.58 12.29
CA CYS A 59 -0.08 29.11 11.14
C CYS A 59 -0.13 30.15 10.02
N LEU A 60 1.02 30.41 9.40
CA LEU A 60 1.15 31.45 8.39
C LEU A 60 0.98 30.89 6.97
N TRP A 61 0.19 31.58 6.16
CA TRP A 61 0.13 31.35 4.73
C TRP A 61 1.00 32.37 3.99
N ASN A 62 1.83 31.86 3.05
CA ASN A 62 2.61 32.68 2.11
C ASN A 62 3.57 33.68 2.78
N ASN A 63 4.49 33.19 3.64
CA ASN A 63 5.46 34.02 4.37
C ASN A 63 6.88 34.06 3.76
N PHE A 64 7.13 33.49 2.57
CA PHE A 64 8.49 33.34 2.01
C PHE A 64 8.63 33.95 0.62
N HIS A 65 9.72 34.68 0.37
CA HIS A 65 9.98 35.33 -0.91
C HIS A 65 10.13 34.30 -2.04
N GLN A 66 10.88 33.22 -1.82
CA GLN A 66 11.08 32.19 -2.85
C GLN A 66 9.78 31.48 -3.25
N LEU A 67 8.92 31.16 -2.27
CA LEU A 67 7.62 30.53 -2.52
C LEU A 67 6.70 31.46 -3.30
N ALA A 68 6.66 32.74 -2.93
CA ALA A 68 5.85 33.73 -3.61
C ALA A 68 6.32 33.94 -5.05
N ALA A 69 7.63 34.04 -5.28
CA ALA A 69 8.20 34.18 -6.62
C ALA A 69 7.84 32.99 -7.52
N LYS A 70 7.93 31.76 -7.00
CA LYS A 70 7.59 30.54 -7.78
C LYS A 70 6.11 30.45 -8.15
N ASN A 71 5.21 30.89 -7.27
CA ASN A 71 3.76 30.77 -7.48
C ASN A 71 3.12 32.08 -7.96
N GLU A 72 3.92 33.08 -8.30
CA GLU A 72 3.46 34.42 -8.72
C GLU A 72 2.53 35.09 -7.68
N PHE A 73 2.76 34.80 -6.40
CA PHE A 73 2.03 35.43 -5.31
C PHE A 73 2.60 36.81 -5.02
N LYS A 74 1.71 37.76 -4.71
CA LYS A 74 2.11 39.06 -4.17
C LYS A 74 2.46 38.90 -2.70
N GLN A 75 3.47 39.63 -2.25
CA GLN A 75 3.76 39.77 -0.82
C GLN A 75 2.51 40.32 -0.10
N PRO A 76 1.99 39.64 0.93
CA PRO A 76 0.90 40.16 1.74
C PRO A 76 1.29 41.47 2.43
N LYS A 77 0.34 42.39 2.61
CA LYS A 77 0.57 43.64 3.36
C LYS A 77 0.67 43.38 4.88
N GLU A 78 -0.01 42.34 5.34
CA GLU A 78 -0.08 41.88 6.71
C GLU A 78 0.01 40.36 6.76
N PRO A 79 0.40 39.74 7.88
CA PRO A 79 0.48 38.29 7.99
C PRO A 79 -0.91 37.65 7.79
N LEU A 80 -1.01 36.72 6.84
CA LEU A 80 -2.22 35.94 6.61
C LEU A 80 -2.13 34.65 7.41
N TRP A 81 -3.01 34.46 8.37
CA TRP A 81 -2.93 33.35 9.31
C TRP A 81 -4.25 32.60 9.49
N PHE A 82 -4.11 31.34 9.89
CA PHE A 82 -5.22 30.47 10.28
C PHE A 82 -4.85 29.71 11.57
N LEU A 83 -5.81 29.01 12.16
CA LEU A 83 -5.60 28.20 13.36
C LEU A 83 -5.64 26.71 13.05
N LYS A 84 -4.74 25.96 13.70
CA LYS A 84 -4.87 24.52 13.88
C LYS A 84 -5.49 24.23 15.24
N ALA A 85 -6.53 23.40 15.24
CA ALA A 85 -7.26 23.07 16.46
C ALA A 85 -6.44 22.14 17.38
N PRO A 86 -6.63 22.22 18.72
CA PRO A 86 -5.81 21.47 19.68
C PRO A 86 -5.83 19.95 19.56
N ASN A 87 -6.90 19.36 19.01
CA ASN A 87 -6.98 17.92 18.75
C ASN A 87 -5.89 17.43 17.78
N SER A 88 -5.36 18.32 16.92
CA SER A 88 -4.35 17.96 15.93
C SER A 88 -2.94 17.82 16.50
N TYR A 89 -2.69 18.29 17.73
CA TYR A 89 -1.35 18.39 18.28
C TYR A 89 -0.70 17.03 18.49
N TRP A 90 0.50 16.85 17.95
CA TRP A 90 1.15 15.55 17.89
C TRP A 90 2.65 15.62 18.14
N PRO A 91 3.23 14.67 18.89
CA PRO A 91 4.65 14.69 19.22
C PRO A 91 5.52 14.10 18.10
N ALA A 92 6.83 14.30 18.25
CA ALA A 92 7.84 13.57 17.49
C ALA A 92 7.76 12.06 17.73
N ASN A 93 8.28 11.30 16.76
CA ASN A 93 8.45 9.84 16.80
C ASN A 93 7.15 9.03 16.94
N LYS A 94 5.99 9.65 16.75
CA LYS A 94 4.69 8.97 16.63
C LYS A 94 4.20 8.96 15.18
N PRO A 95 3.46 7.93 14.75
CA PRO A 95 2.90 7.88 13.40
C PRO A 95 1.89 9.00 13.19
N ILE A 96 1.93 9.65 12.03
CA ILE A 96 0.85 10.49 11.52
C ILE A 96 -0.20 9.56 10.92
N GLU A 97 -1.47 9.78 11.27
CA GLU A 97 -2.56 8.90 10.86
C GLU A 97 -3.39 9.53 9.74
N ARG A 98 -3.73 8.72 8.74
CA ARG A 98 -4.68 9.14 7.70
C ARG A 98 -6.08 9.18 8.30
N PRO A 99 -6.83 10.29 8.15
CA PRO A 99 -8.22 10.32 8.57
C PRO A 99 -9.05 9.28 7.80
N ALA A 100 -9.83 8.47 8.51
CA ALA A 100 -10.65 7.42 7.89
C ALA A 100 -11.62 7.95 6.81
N THR A 101 -12.02 9.22 6.91
CA THR A 101 -12.95 9.87 5.98
C THR A 101 -12.25 10.55 4.79
N TYR A 102 -10.92 10.43 4.68
CA TYR A 102 -10.13 11.15 3.67
C TYR A 102 -9.08 10.25 2.97
N ALA A 103 -9.34 9.96 1.69
CA ALA A 103 -8.45 9.16 0.83
C ALA A 103 -7.51 10.01 -0.05
N GLY A 104 -7.57 11.34 0.04
CA GLY A 104 -6.82 12.24 -0.85
C GLY A 104 -5.33 12.41 -0.48
N LYS A 105 -4.67 13.39 -1.09
CA LYS A 105 -3.25 13.66 -0.85
C LYS A 105 -3.02 14.28 0.53
N ILE A 106 -2.10 13.68 1.30
CA ILE A 106 -1.60 14.25 2.54
C ILE A 106 -0.20 14.80 2.26
N ILE A 107 0.01 16.08 2.58
CA ILE A 107 1.26 16.79 2.35
C ILE A 107 1.94 17.12 3.67
N TYR A 108 3.28 17.17 3.65
CA TYR A 108 4.09 17.70 4.74
C TYR A 108 4.54 19.11 4.41
N GLU A 109 4.75 19.92 5.45
CA GLU A 109 5.27 21.28 5.36
C GLU A 109 6.19 21.47 6.57
N GLY A 110 7.51 21.39 6.36
CA GLY A 110 8.46 21.60 7.44
C GLY A 110 8.67 23.09 7.70
N GLU A 111 8.54 23.53 8.95
CA GLU A 111 8.54 24.94 9.34
C GLU A 111 9.30 25.20 10.66
N LEU A 112 9.69 26.47 10.86
CA LEU A 112 10.09 26.99 12.16
C LEU A 112 8.83 27.32 12.98
N GLY A 113 8.76 26.84 14.22
CA GLY A 113 7.76 27.25 15.20
C GLY A 113 8.34 28.22 16.24
N VAL A 114 7.68 29.35 16.47
CA VAL A 114 7.96 30.25 17.60
C VAL A 114 7.13 29.82 18.80
N VAL A 115 7.74 29.63 19.97
CA VAL A 115 7.02 29.32 21.20
C VAL A 115 6.97 30.54 22.10
N ILE A 116 5.76 30.94 22.48
CA ILE A 116 5.51 32.10 23.32
C ILE A 116 5.82 31.74 24.78
N GLY A 117 6.56 32.60 25.49
CA GLY A 117 6.95 32.41 26.88
C GLY A 117 6.16 33.23 27.89
N LYS A 118 5.53 34.33 27.45
CA LYS A 118 4.77 35.22 28.32
C LYS A 118 3.49 35.65 27.62
N LYS A 119 2.43 35.87 28.41
CA LYS A 119 1.18 36.42 27.89
C LYS A 119 1.43 37.79 27.26
N CYS A 120 1.01 38.00 26.02
CA CYS A 120 1.09 39.29 25.36
C CYS A 120 -0.12 39.61 24.48
N PHE A 121 -0.40 40.90 24.34
CA PHE A 121 -1.40 41.47 23.47
C PHE A 121 -0.98 42.89 23.10
N ASN A 122 -1.11 43.24 21.83
CA ASN A 122 -0.81 44.57 21.28
C ASN A 122 0.60 45.08 21.64
N ILE A 123 1.62 44.24 21.46
CA ILE A 123 3.01 44.62 21.71
C ILE A 123 3.68 45.17 20.46
N SER A 124 4.76 45.93 20.63
CA SER A 124 5.62 46.38 19.55
C SER A 124 6.61 45.29 19.11
N GLU A 125 7.17 45.43 17.90
CA GLU A 125 8.20 44.50 17.40
C GLU A 125 9.47 44.50 18.25
N ALA A 126 9.84 45.65 18.82
CA ALA A 126 11.01 45.77 19.70
C ALA A 126 10.84 44.97 21.00
N GLU A 127 9.61 44.85 21.50
CA GLU A 127 9.29 44.10 22.72
C GLU A 127 9.16 42.59 22.47
N ALA A 128 8.95 42.15 21.22
CA ALA A 128 8.61 40.76 20.89
C ALA A 128 9.60 39.73 21.45
N GLY A 129 10.90 40.05 21.46
CA GLY A 129 11.94 39.17 22.00
C GLY A 129 11.72 38.79 23.47
N ASP A 130 11.15 39.68 24.28
CA ASP A 130 10.91 39.45 25.72
C ASP A 130 9.76 38.47 25.99
N TYR A 131 8.95 38.19 24.97
CA TYR A 131 7.79 37.31 25.01
C TYR A 131 8.01 35.98 24.27
N ILE A 132 9.10 35.85 23.50
CA ILE A 132 9.46 34.58 22.87
C ILE A 132 10.26 33.75 23.86
N PHE A 133 9.81 32.51 24.13
CA PHE A 133 10.57 31.57 24.94
C PHE A 133 11.71 30.95 24.13
N GLY A 134 11.40 30.50 22.91
CA GLY A 134 12.34 29.83 22.02
C GLY A 134 11.68 29.34 20.74
N TYR A 135 12.33 28.40 20.08
CA TYR A 135 11.91 27.88 18.78
C TYR A 135 11.87 26.35 18.74
N THR A 136 10.98 25.79 17.93
CA THR A 136 10.78 24.35 17.73
C THR A 136 10.68 24.02 16.24
N CYS A 137 10.84 22.74 15.87
CA CYS A 137 10.44 22.27 14.54
C CYS A 137 8.93 22.04 14.50
N VAL A 138 8.30 22.28 13.34
CA VAL A 138 6.87 22.04 13.09
C VAL A 138 6.69 21.33 11.75
N ASN A 139 5.92 20.22 11.72
CA ASN A 139 5.36 19.65 10.50
C ASN A 139 3.89 20.07 10.39
N ASP A 140 3.60 21.05 9.53
CA ASP A 140 2.23 21.46 9.25
C ASP A 140 1.61 20.52 8.20
N VAL A 141 1.03 19.41 8.67
CA VAL A 141 0.44 18.40 7.80
C VAL A 141 -0.92 18.86 7.27
N THR A 142 -1.16 18.61 5.98
CA THR A 142 -2.39 19.07 5.30
C THR A 142 -3.05 17.98 4.45
N ALA A 143 -4.38 17.86 4.58
CA ALA A 143 -5.25 17.16 3.64
C ALA A 143 -5.58 18.08 2.45
N VAL A 144 -4.64 18.21 1.51
CA VAL A 144 -4.59 19.35 0.57
C VAL A 144 -5.82 19.44 -0.35
N ASP A 145 -6.42 18.32 -0.72
CA ASP A 145 -7.57 18.34 -1.64
C ASP A 145 -8.83 18.94 -0.98
N LEU A 146 -8.92 18.91 0.36
CA LEU A 146 -10.06 19.49 1.07
C LEU A 146 -10.03 21.01 1.07
N LEU A 147 -8.84 21.61 1.08
CA LEU A 147 -8.65 23.04 1.25
C LEU A 147 -9.49 23.86 0.25
N ARG A 148 -9.52 23.42 -1.02
CA ARG A 148 -10.26 24.07 -2.12
C ARG A 148 -11.34 23.17 -2.74
N LYS A 149 -11.80 22.16 -1.99
CA LYS A 149 -12.84 21.24 -2.47
C LYS A 149 -14.13 21.97 -2.84
N ASP A 150 -14.50 22.95 -2.03
CA ASP A 150 -15.58 23.88 -2.34
C ASP A 150 -14.97 25.19 -2.84
N LYS A 151 -15.43 25.66 -4.01
CA LYS A 151 -14.91 26.89 -4.62
C LYS A 151 -15.37 28.15 -3.89
N SER A 152 -16.43 28.08 -3.10
CA SER A 152 -16.99 29.21 -2.37
C SER A 152 -16.37 29.41 -0.98
N PHE A 153 -15.68 28.40 -0.45
CA PHE A 153 -15.19 28.43 0.93
C PHE A 153 -13.89 27.62 1.09
N GLU A 154 -12.79 28.31 1.37
CA GLU A 154 -11.52 27.65 1.68
C GLU A 154 -11.55 27.00 3.07
N GLN A 155 -11.31 25.70 3.12
CA GLN A 155 -11.48 24.89 4.32
C GLN A 155 -10.16 24.74 5.10
N TRP A 156 -9.54 25.87 5.48
CA TRP A 156 -8.26 25.89 6.20
C TRP A 156 -8.30 25.05 7.47
N ALA A 157 -9.22 25.35 8.40
CA ALA A 157 -9.31 24.63 9.68
C ALA A 157 -9.51 23.12 9.48
N ARG A 158 -10.43 22.71 8.61
CA ARG A 158 -10.75 21.29 8.36
C ARG A 158 -9.58 20.54 7.71
N SER A 159 -8.91 21.13 6.72
CA SER A 159 -7.81 20.47 6.01
C SER A 159 -6.53 20.37 6.84
N LYS A 160 -6.35 21.28 7.80
CA LYS A 160 -5.16 21.41 8.63
C LYS A 160 -5.30 20.80 10.03
N SER A 161 -6.52 20.54 10.53
CA SER A 161 -6.74 20.17 11.94
C SER A 161 -7.27 18.76 12.17
N PHE A 162 -7.02 17.82 11.27
CA PHE A 162 -7.23 16.41 11.62
C PHE A 162 -6.34 15.99 12.79
N ASP A 163 -6.75 14.96 13.52
CA ASP A 163 -5.89 14.35 14.53
C ASP A 163 -4.53 14.00 13.93
N THR A 164 -3.47 14.19 14.70
CA THR A 164 -2.06 13.99 14.28
C THR A 164 -1.48 14.99 13.26
N PHE A 165 -2.23 16.01 12.79
CA PHE A 165 -1.73 16.91 11.73
C PHE A 165 -0.95 18.13 12.23
N GLY A 166 -1.04 18.46 13.51
CA GLY A 166 -0.32 19.56 14.15
C GLY A 166 0.94 19.07 14.85
N VAL A 167 1.93 18.63 14.08
CA VAL A 167 3.11 17.99 14.67
C VAL A 167 4.18 19.01 14.99
N PHE A 168 4.75 18.95 16.20
CA PHE A 168 5.85 19.84 16.59
C PHE A 168 6.71 19.24 17.69
N GLY A 169 7.95 19.72 17.78
CA GLY A 169 8.93 19.29 18.80
C GLY A 169 10.23 18.80 18.16
N PRO A 170 10.94 17.85 18.80
CA PRO A 170 10.69 17.32 20.15
C PRO A 170 11.07 18.29 21.28
N VAL A 171 11.75 19.40 20.95
CA VAL A 171 12.30 20.34 21.95
C VAL A 171 11.99 21.80 21.60
N ILE A 172 12.08 22.67 22.60
CA ILE A 172 12.15 24.12 22.42
C ILE A 172 13.57 24.59 22.68
N ALA A 173 14.24 25.13 21.67
CA ALA A 173 15.58 25.67 21.78
C ALA A 173 15.54 27.17 22.14
N THR A 174 16.31 27.55 23.17
CA THR A 174 16.37 28.93 23.67
C THR A 174 17.76 29.54 23.51
N GLY A 175 17.81 30.87 23.49
CA GLY A 175 19.05 31.64 23.34
C GLY A 175 19.69 31.50 21.95
N ILE A 176 18.87 31.31 20.92
CA ILE A 176 19.29 31.22 19.52
C ILE A 176 18.71 32.39 18.72
N ASP A 177 19.47 32.84 17.71
CA ASP A 177 19.03 33.85 16.76
C ASP A 177 18.30 33.16 15.59
N PRO A 178 16.98 33.33 15.43
CA PRO A 178 16.22 32.64 14.40
C PRO A 178 16.68 33.01 12.98
N MET A 179 17.24 34.20 12.79
CA MET A 179 17.61 34.70 11.46
C MET A 179 18.83 33.99 10.88
N LYS A 180 19.56 33.23 11.71
CA LYS A 180 20.70 32.39 11.29
C LYS A 180 20.31 30.94 11.00
N LEU A 181 19.04 30.57 11.20
CA LEU A 181 18.58 29.21 11.05
C LEU A 181 18.18 28.91 9.60
N SER A 182 18.26 27.63 9.24
CA SER A 182 17.70 27.08 8.00
C SER A 182 16.78 25.92 8.34
N VAL A 183 15.68 25.81 7.59
CA VAL A 183 14.72 24.71 7.72
C VAL A 183 14.97 23.73 6.59
N LYS A 184 15.22 22.47 6.97
CA LYS A 184 15.40 21.36 6.05
C LYS A 184 14.34 20.31 6.30
N THR A 185 13.74 19.79 5.22
CA THR A 185 12.84 18.65 5.28
C THR A 185 13.36 17.52 4.41
N VAL A 186 13.44 16.32 4.98
CA VAL A 186 13.85 15.09 4.32
C VAL A 186 12.65 14.15 4.29
N LEU A 187 12.29 13.67 3.09
CA LEU A 187 11.26 12.65 2.91
C LEU A 187 11.91 11.40 2.35
N ASN A 188 11.80 10.28 3.05
CA ASN A 188 12.34 8.98 2.63
C ASN A 188 13.83 9.06 2.28
N GLY A 189 14.61 9.73 3.13
CA GLY A 189 16.05 9.95 2.94
C GLY A 189 16.41 10.98 1.86
N LYS A 190 15.43 11.58 1.18
CA LYS A 190 15.67 12.60 0.13
C LYS A 190 15.34 13.98 0.66
N GLU A 191 16.29 14.91 0.57
CA GLU A 191 16.04 16.32 0.86
C GLU A 191 14.99 16.87 -0.11
N ARG A 192 13.96 17.51 0.44
CA ARG A 192 12.85 18.10 -0.32
C ARG A 192 12.75 19.59 -0.11
N GLN A 193 13.04 20.05 1.09
CA GLN A 193 13.04 21.47 1.46
C GLN A 193 14.38 21.82 2.07
N ASN A 194 14.89 23.00 1.75
CA ASN A 194 16.08 23.57 2.36
C ASN A 194 16.07 25.08 2.09
N TYR A 195 15.72 25.86 3.10
CA TYR A 195 15.56 27.30 2.94
C TYR A 195 15.92 28.06 4.22
N PRO A 196 16.49 29.27 4.11
CA PRO A 196 16.87 30.06 5.27
C PRO A 196 15.64 30.76 5.87
N VAL A 197 15.61 30.87 7.20
CA VAL A 197 14.58 31.67 7.91
C VAL A 197 14.66 33.15 7.53
N ALA A 198 15.84 33.62 7.13
CA ALA A 198 16.04 34.98 6.64
C ALA A 198 15.27 35.30 5.33
N ASP A 199 14.71 34.31 4.64
CA ASP A 199 13.86 34.51 3.45
C ASP A 199 12.40 34.90 3.79
N MET A 200 12.04 35.05 5.06
CA MET A 200 10.67 35.42 5.45
C MET A 200 10.32 36.89 5.11
N PHE A 201 9.06 37.14 4.71
CA PHE A 201 8.51 38.50 4.63
C PHE A 201 8.34 39.12 6.02
N PHE A 202 7.87 38.29 6.96
CA PHE A 202 7.61 38.65 8.35
C PHE A 202 8.48 37.75 9.23
N PRO A 203 9.63 38.25 9.74
CA PRO A 203 10.48 37.48 10.65
C PRO A 203 9.78 37.25 12.00
N PRO A 204 10.27 36.31 12.84
CA PRO A 204 9.58 35.91 14.07
C PRO A 204 9.14 37.05 14.99
N HIS A 205 9.98 38.06 15.22
CA HIS A 205 9.64 39.20 16.08
C HIS A 205 8.46 40.01 15.51
N LYS A 206 8.48 40.24 14.20
CA LYS A 206 7.41 40.92 13.48
C LYS A 206 6.11 40.12 13.49
N LEU A 207 6.18 38.80 13.34
CA LEU A 207 5.02 37.90 13.43
C LEU A 207 4.37 37.97 14.81
N VAL A 208 5.16 37.82 15.89
CA VAL A 208 4.64 37.89 17.26
C VAL A 208 3.97 39.24 17.51
N ALA A 209 4.63 40.35 17.15
CA ALA A 209 4.06 41.67 17.34
C ALA A 209 2.79 41.90 16.52
N ALA A 210 2.79 41.54 15.24
CA ALA A 210 1.62 41.69 14.37
C ALA A 210 0.43 40.85 14.84
N ILE A 211 0.63 39.56 15.07
CA ILE A 211 -0.43 38.64 15.51
C ILE A 211 -0.94 39.02 16.91
N SER A 212 -0.08 39.53 17.80
CA SER A 212 -0.50 39.98 19.14
C SER A 212 -1.55 41.10 19.11
N LYS A 213 -1.65 41.85 18.01
CA LYS A 213 -2.66 42.92 17.83
C LYS A 213 -4.04 42.34 17.52
N ASP A 214 -4.09 41.17 16.90
CA ASP A 214 -5.32 40.49 16.52
C ASP A 214 -5.82 39.56 17.65
N VAL A 215 -4.89 38.91 18.35
CA VAL A 215 -5.21 37.89 19.36
C VAL A 215 -4.22 37.92 20.52
N THR A 216 -4.70 37.69 21.73
CA THR A 216 -3.81 37.48 22.90
C THR A 216 -3.04 36.17 22.74
N LEU A 217 -1.72 36.22 22.83
CA LEU A 217 -0.83 35.05 22.85
C LEU A 217 -0.54 34.65 24.30
N MET A 218 -0.56 33.35 24.59
CA MET A 218 -0.36 32.76 25.91
C MET A 218 0.96 31.99 25.97
N PRO A 219 1.59 31.85 27.14
CA PRO A 219 2.74 30.95 27.30
C PRO A 219 2.43 29.54 26.76
N GLY A 220 3.34 29.00 25.98
CA GLY A 220 3.20 27.71 25.29
C GLY A 220 2.57 27.77 23.91
N ASP A 221 1.87 28.86 23.54
CA ASP A 221 1.32 29.00 22.19
C ASP A 221 2.41 28.97 21.12
N ILE A 222 2.02 28.46 19.94
CA ILE A 222 2.95 28.28 18.82
C ILE A 222 2.53 29.15 17.64
N ILE A 223 3.52 29.79 17.02
CA ILE A 223 3.38 30.40 15.70
C ILE A 223 4.21 29.59 14.71
N ALA A 224 3.56 28.83 13.82
CA ALA A 224 4.20 28.10 12.73
C ALA A 224 4.41 29.08 11.55
N CYS A 225 5.67 29.41 11.26
CA CYS A 225 6.03 30.57 10.45
C CYS A 225 5.77 30.43 8.94
N GLY A 226 5.16 29.33 8.51
CA GLY A 226 4.97 28.98 7.11
C GLY A 226 6.16 28.21 6.55
N THR A 227 5.97 27.67 5.36
CA THR A 227 6.98 26.94 4.61
C THR A 227 7.42 27.68 3.34
N SER A 228 8.61 27.34 2.83
CA SER A 228 9.05 27.73 1.48
C SER A 228 8.93 26.56 0.49
N LEU A 229 9.71 26.60 -0.59
CA LEU A 229 9.72 25.61 -1.67
C LEU A 229 9.94 24.18 -1.16
N GLY A 230 9.32 23.23 -1.85
CA GLY A 230 9.60 21.80 -1.70
C GLY A 230 8.65 21.01 -0.82
N ALA A 231 7.63 21.65 -0.21
CA ALA A 231 6.50 20.93 0.38
C ALA A 231 5.86 19.99 -0.67
N GLY A 232 5.40 18.82 -0.23
CA GLY A 232 4.96 17.79 -1.16
C GLY A 232 4.14 16.68 -0.52
N THR A 233 3.64 15.77 -1.36
CA THR A 233 2.84 14.62 -0.92
C THR A 233 3.72 13.53 -0.32
N MET A 234 3.30 12.97 0.82
CA MET A 234 3.85 11.74 1.38
C MET A 234 3.24 10.55 0.62
N GLY A 235 3.75 10.24 -0.57
CA GLY A 235 3.10 9.37 -1.56
C GLY A 235 3.44 7.89 -1.51
N ASP A 236 4.50 7.50 -0.80
CA ASP A 236 4.99 6.12 -0.79
C ASP A 236 4.18 5.25 0.18
N ALA A 237 4.23 3.92 0.07
CA ALA A 237 3.50 3.02 0.97
C ALA A 237 3.82 3.26 2.45
N HIS A 238 5.09 3.52 2.73
CA HIS A 238 5.63 3.94 4.01
C HIS A 238 6.43 5.22 3.79
N ASN A 239 6.19 6.24 4.58
CA ASN A 239 6.91 7.51 4.51
C ASN A 239 7.57 7.80 5.85
N VAL A 240 8.81 8.25 5.82
CA VAL A 240 9.53 8.85 6.94
C VAL A 240 9.77 10.30 6.57
N VAL A 241 9.30 11.23 7.41
CA VAL A 241 9.49 12.67 7.23
C VAL A 241 10.26 13.24 8.41
N ASP A 242 11.39 13.85 8.11
CA ASP A 242 12.27 14.51 9.07
C ASP A 242 12.33 16.00 8.79
N ILE A 243 12.04 16.81 9.81
CA ILE A 243 12.27 18.25 9.77
C ILE A 243 13.46 18.53 10.66
N VAL A 244 14.46 19.21 10.09
CA VAL A 244 15.75 19.46 10.72
C VAL A 244 15.99 20.95 10.68
N ILE A 245 16.22 21.53 11.86
CA ILE A 245 16.63 22.92 12.00
C ILE A 245 17.89 22.92 12.85
N ASP A 246 19.03 23.25 12.22
CA ASP A 246 20.31 23.31 12.91
C ASP A 246 20.25 24.30 14.08
N GLY A 247 20.75 23.89 15.24
CA GLY A 247 20.64 24.66 16.49
C GLY A 247 19.34 24.43 17.27
N VAL A 248 18.27 23.93 16.64
CA VAL A 248 17.02 23.53 17.32
C VAL A 248 17.01 22.03 17.58
N GLY A 249 16.98 21.21 16.52
CA GLY A 249 16.86 19.76 16.62
C GLY A 249 16.25 19.13 15.37
N SER A 250 15.77 17.89 15.52
CA SER A 250 15.09 17.16 14.46
C SER A 250 13.77 16.57 14.96
N LEU A 251 12.71 16.78 14.19
CA LEU A 251 11.38 16.21 14.35
C LEU A 251 11.19 15.13 13.28
N SER A 252 11.01 13.87 13.71
CA SER A 252 10.78 12.74 12.81
C SER A 252 9.41 12.11 13.05
N ASN A 253 8.69 11.79 11.98
CA ASN A 253 7.44 11.04 12.05
C ASN A 253 7.33 10.07 10.87
N VAL A 254 6.53 9.02 11.04
CA VAL A 254 6.18 8.09 9.94
C VAL A 254 4.74 8.31 9.48
N PHE A 255 4.48 8.08 8.20
CA PHE A 255 3.14 8.11 7.63
C PHE A 255 2.97 6.95 6.62
N ASP A 256 2.08 6.02 6.91
CA ASP A 256 1.76 4.92 6.00
C ASP A 256 0.58 5.30 5.11
N GLN A 257 0.72 5.05 3.81
CA GLN A 257 -0.38 5.15 2.84
C GLN A 257 -1.33 3.96 2.99
N VAL A 258 -1.97 3.84 4.16
CA VAL A 258 -3.11 2.95 4.36
C VAL A 258 -4.34 3.70 3.86
N LEU A 259 -4.78 3.44 2.63
CA LEU A 259 -6.05 3.97 2.15
C LEU A 259 -7.16 3.44 3.08
N PRO A 260 -8.00 4.31 3.68
CA PRO A 260 -9.16 3.83 4.40
C PRO A 260 -10.03 3.06 3.43
N SER A 261 -10.49 1.88 3.84
CA SER A 261 -11.54 1.18 3.12
C SER A 261 -12.74 2.12 3.00
N PRO A 262 -13.36 2.27 1.81
CA PRO A 262 -14.59 3.03 1.65
C PRO A 262 -15.78 2.42 2.42
N TYR A 263 -15.63 1.20 2.94
CA TYR A 263 -16.67 0.45 3.66
C TYR A 263 -16.53 0.53 5.19
N LEU A 264 -15.35 0.89 5.70
CA LEU A 264 -15.10 1.00 7.14
C LEU A 264 -15.49 2.38 7.66
N LEU A 265 -16.79 2.57 7.91
CA LEU A 265 -17.31 3.67 8.72
C LEU A 265 -17.80 3.11 10.07
N GLY A 266 -16.95 3.11 11.10
CA GLY A 266 -17.42 3.03 12.50
C GLY A 266 -16.66 2.11 13.45
N ALA A 267 -16.28 0.89 13.06
CA ALA A 267 -15.62 -0.06 13.97
C ALA A 267 -14.49 -0.85 13.29
N PRO A 268 -13.39 -1.19 13.99
CA PRO A 268 -12.32 -2.00 13.44
C PRO A 268 -12.85 -3.39 13.04
N PRO A 269 -12.49 -3.91 11.85
CA PRO A 269 -13.00 -5.19 11.38
C PRO A 269 -12.55 -6.33 12.32
N LYS A 270 -13.49 -7.22 12.63
CA LYS A 270 -13.22 -8.42 13.43
C LYS A 270 -12.24 -9.32 12.69
N GLN A 271 -11.27 -9.88 13.43
CA GLN A 271 -10.33 -10.88 12.92
C GLN A 271 -11.11 -12.05 12.26
N LYS A 272 -10.64 -12.47 11.09
CA LYS A 272 -11.17 -13.57 10.28
C LYS A 272 -10.29 -14.80 10.41
N LYS A 273 -10.93 -15.97 10.34
CA LYS A 273 -10.29 -17.28 10.15
C LYS A 273 -10.12 -17.54 8.66
N ILE A 274 -8.87 -17.57 8.20
CA ILE A 274 -8.55 -17.68 6.78
C ILE A 274 -7.73 -18.95 6.55
N CYS A 275 -8.25 -19.87 5.76
CA CYS A 275 -7.47 -21.01 5.30
C CYS A 275 -6.98 -20.79 3.87
N VAL A 276 -5.68 -20.90 3.64
CA VAL A 276 -5.10 -20.91 2.30
C VAL A 276 -4.72 -22.33 1.91
N VAL A 277 -5.38 -22.86 0.88
CA VAL A 277 -5.07 -24.16 0.30
C VAL A 277 -4.00 -23.97 -0.78
N GLY A 278 -2.82 -24.53 -0.54
CA GLY A 278 -1.62 -24.38 -1.36
C GLY A 278 -0.86 -23.09 -1.01
N ALA A 279 0.26 -23.21 -0.31
CA ALA A 279 1.12 -22.08 0.04
C ALA A 279 2.26 -21.88 -0.99
N GLY A 280 2.01 -22.20 -2.27
CA GLY A 280 2.90 -21.86 -3.38
C GLY A 280 3.04 -20.35 -3.58
N ALA A 281 3.58 -19.89 -4.71
CA ALA A 281 3.88 -18.47 -4.95
C ALA A 281 2.79 -17.47 -4.48
N ILE A 282 1.58 -17.54 -5.04
CA ILE A 282 0.50 -16.58 -4.74
C ILE A 282 -0.21 -16.92 -3.43
N GLY A 283 -0.49 -18.19 -3.17
CA GLY A 283 -1.14 -18.60 -1.92
C GLY A 283 -0.28 -18.26 -0.70
N GLY A 284 1.03 -18.50 -0.77
CA GLY A 284 1.99 -18.13 0.26
C GLY A 284 2.11 -16.62 0.45
N LEU A 285 2.08 -15.83 -0.64
CA LEU A 285 2.02 -14.36 -0.54
C LEU A 285 0.79 -13.90 0.25
N LEU A 286 -0.40 -14.42 -0.11
CA LEU A 286 -1.64 -14.08 0.59
C LEU A 286 -1.62 -14.54 2.05
N ALA A 287 -1.20 -15.78 2.32
CA ALA A 287 -1.11 -16.33 3.67
C ALA A 287 -0.19 -15.49 4.56
N ALA A 288 1.00 -15.14 4.06
CA ALA A 288 1.94 -14.30 4.80
C ALA A 288 1.36 -12.90 5.06
N LYS A 289 0.72 -12.28 4.07
CA LYS A 289 0.18 -10.92 4.19
C LYS A 289 -1.02 -10.86 5.14
N PHE A 290 -1.94 -11.82 5.07
CA PHE A 290 -3.05 -11.91 6.01
C PHE A 290 -2.57 -12.17 7.44
N ALA A 291 -1.61 -13.07 7.64
CA ALA A 291 -1.06 -13.34 8.96
C ALA A 291 -0.30 -12.14 9.55
N LEU A 292 0.49 -11.42 8.73
CA LEU A 292 1.19 -10.20 9.15
C LEU A 292 0.24 -9.05 9.49
N ALA A 293 -0.97 -9.04 8.92
CA ALA A 293 -2.04 -8.12 9.27
C ALA A 293 -2.86 -8.58 10.50
N GLY A 294 -2.47 -9.69 11.12
CA GLY A 294 -3.10 -10.21 12.32
C GLY A 294 -4.40 -10.97 12.08
N GLU A 295 -4.63 -11.53 10.88
CA GLU A 295 -5.70 -12.52 10.67
C GLU A 295 -5.33 -13.90 11.26
N ASP A 296 -6.32 -14.72 11.61
CA ASP A 296 -6.11 -16.10 12.08
C ASP A 296 -5.93 -17.02 10.85
N VAL A 297 -4.68 -17.17 10.41
CA VAL A 297 -4.35 -17.89 9.17
C VAL A 297 -3.97 -19.33 9.44
N THR A 298 -4.55 -20.23 8.64
CA THR A 298 -4.09 -21.62 8.48
C THR A 298 -3.68 -21.86 7.03
N VAL A 299 -2.57 -22.58 6.80
CA VAL A 299 -2.19 -23.05 5.47
C VAL A 299 -2.32 -24.56 5.37
N ILE A 300 -2.81 -25.03 4.22
CA ILE A 300 -2.81 -26.44 3.85
C ILE A 300 -1.79 -26.64 2.74
N ASP A 301 -0.75 -27.41 3.02
CA ASP A 301 0.30 -27.73 2.06
C ASP A 301 0.88 -29.13 2.36
N GLN A 302 1.90 -29.56 1.61
CA GLN A 302 2.52 -30.86 1.74
C GLN A 302 4.05 -30.82 1.56
N GLY A 303 4.70 -31.93 1.91
CA GLY A 303 6.13 -32.14 1.68
C GLY A 303 7.04 -31.15 2.41
N ALA A 304 8.18 -30.84 1.78
CA ALA A 304 9.22 -30.00 2.36
C ALA A 304 8.75 -28.56 2.65
N HIS A 305 7.83 -28.04 1.84
CA HIS A 305 7.31 -26.69 2.01
C HIS A 305 6.48 -26.58 3.30
N LEU A 306 5.54 -27.52 3.52
CA LEU A 306 4.80 -27.63 4.78
C LEU A 306 5.72 -27.72 6.00
N ALA A 307 6.69 -28.64 5.96
CA ALA A 307 7.60 -28.87 7.08
C ALA A 307 8.41 -27.60 7.43
N ALA A 308 8.83 -26.83 6.43
CA ALA A 308 9.51 -25.56 6.62
C ALA A 308 8.61 -24.51 7.29
N ILE A 309 7.35 -24.40 6.85
CA ILE A 309 6.38 -23.46 7.45
C ILE A 309 6.09 -23.82 8.90
N GLN A 310 5.88 -25.11 9.21
CA GLN A 310 5.63 -25.57 10.59
C GLN A 310 6.80 -25.24 11.52
N LYS A 311 8.04 -25.36 11.04
CA LYS A 311 9.24 -25.14 11.85
C LYS A 311 9.57 -23.66 12.03
N ASN A 312 9.52 -22.87 10.95
CA ASN A 312 10.10 -21.53 10.90
C ASN A 312 9.07 -20.42 10.67
N GLY A 313 7.82 -20.76 10.35
CA GLY A 313 6.87 -19.83 9.73
C GLY A 313 7.14 -19.65 8.23
N LEU A 314 6.32 -18.81 7.59
CA LEU A 314 6.44 -18.48 6.18
C LEU A 314 7.20 -17.16 6.00
N LYS A 315 8.34 -17.21 5.33
CA LYS A 315 9.18 -16.03 5.05
C LYS A 315 8.70 -15.34 3.78
N LEU A 316 8.48 -14.04 3.84
CA LEU A 316 8.16 -13.16 2.73
C LEU A 316 9.31 -12.20 2.47
N GLU A 317 9.88 -12.27 1.28
CA GLU A 317 10.97 -11.41 0.81
C GLU A 317 10.42 -10.45 -0.26
N TRP A 318 10.47 -9.15 -0.01
CA TRP A 318 10.04 -8.12 -0.94
C TRP A 318 11.14 -7.75 -1.93
N HIS A 319 10.73 -7.24 -3.10
CA HIS A 319 11.64 -6.76 -4.13
C HIS A 319 12.58 -5.63 -3.67
N ASP A 320 12.22 -4.89 -2.62
CA ASP A 320 13.03 -3.84 -1.99
C ASP A 320 14.06 -4.38 -0.98
N GLY A 321 14.13 -5.71 -0.80
CA GLY A 321 15.01 -6.39 0.14
C GLY A 321 14.43 -6.53 1.55
N LYS A 322 13.22 -6.01 1.83
CA LYS A 322 12.56 -6.19 3.12
C LYS A 322 12.17 -7.66 3.31
N VAL A 323 12.51 -8.20 4.47
CA VAL A 323 12.19 -9.58 4.85
C VAL A 323 11.27 -9.58 6.06
N GLN A 324 10.17 -10.32 5.97
CA GLN A 324 9.22 -10.51 7.07
C GLN A 324 8.96 -12.01 7.25
N THR A 325 8.71 -12.45 8.49
CA THR A 325 8.34 -13.85 8.77
C THR A 325 6.96 -13.87 9.41
N ALA A 326 6.03 -14.56 8.77
CA ALA A 326 4.67 -14.74 9.23
C ALA A 326 4.53 -16.10 9.95
N ARG A 327 4.04 -16.08 11.20
CA ARG A 327 3.72 -17.32 11.93
C ARG A 327 2.24 -17.64 11.77
N MET A 328 1.94 -18.87 11.42
CA MET A 328 0.58 -19.33 11.15
C MET A 328 0.48 -20.84 11.39
N LYS A 329 -0.74 -21.35 11.55
CA LYS A 329 -0.98 -22.79 11.61
C LYS A 329 -0.74 -23.41 10.23
N ALA A 330 -0.09 -24.55 10.16
CA ALA A 330 0.20 -25.24 8.90
C ALA A 330 -0.07 -26.74 9.04
N VAL A 331 -0.94 -27.27 8.17
CA VAL A 331 -1.43 -28.66 8.24
C VAL A 331 -1.42 -29.30 6.85
N ASN A 332 -1.54 -30.63 6.79
CA ASN A 332 -1.63 -31.37 5.52
C ASN A 332 -3.06 -31.84 5.19
N LYS A 333 -4.02 -31.68 6.10
CA LYS A 333 -5.41 -32.13 5.93
C LYS A 333 -6.41 -31.02 6.25
N PRO A 334 -7.46 -30.85 5.43
CA PRO A 334 -8.54 -29.90 5.69
C PRO A 334 -9.19 -30.04 7.08
N ALA A 335 -9.41 -31.27 7.55
CA ALA A 335 -10.00 -31.53 8.86
C ALA A 335 -9.22 -30.90 10.03
N ASP A 336 -7.90 -30.83 9.92
CA ASP A 336 -7.04 -30.27 10.97
C ASP A 336 -7.09 -28.73 10.98
N ALA A 337 -7.46 -28.10 9.88
CA ALA A 337 -7.68 -26.65 9.82
C ALA A 337 -9.00 -26.26 10.48
N GLY A 338 -10.05 -27.08 10.31
CA GLY A 338 -11.40 -26.81 10.81
C GLY A 338 -12.14 -25.74 10.01
N LYS A 339 -13.31 -25.31 10.50
CA LYS A 339 -14.19 -24.35 9.83
C LYS A 339 -13.57 -22.94 9.74
N GLN A 340 -13.76 -22.28 8.60
CA GLN A 340 -13.12 -21.01 8.24
C GLN A 340 -14.14 -19.96 7.83
N ASP A 341 -13.81 -18.68 7.99
CA ASP A 341 -14.60 -17.58 7.42
C ASP A 341 -14.30 -17.44 5.92
N ILE A 342 -13.02 -17.59 5.55
CA ILE A 342 -12.54 -17.48 4.16
C ILE A 342 -11.66 -18.70 3.84
N VAL A 343 -11.94 -19.35 2.71
CA VAL A 343 -11.09 -20.39 2.13
C VAL A 343 -10.52 -19.89 0.81
N VAL A 344 -9.21 -19.77 0.73
CA VAL A 344 -8.48 -19.34 -0.47
C VAL A 344 -7.98 -20.57 -1.21
N LEU A 345 -8.45 -20.75 -2.45
CA LEU A 345 -8.05 -21.84 -3.33
C LEU A 345 -6.92 -21.36 -4.25
N ALA A 346 -5.67 -21.66 -3.87
CA ALA A 346 -4.44 -21.23 -4.55
C ALA A 346 -3.61 -22.42 -5.07
N VAL A 347 -4.28 -23.53 -5.38
CA VAL A 347 -3.67 -24.72 -6.01
C VAL A 347 -3.89 -24.72 -7.53
N LYS A 348 -2.98 -25.38 -8.27
CA LYS A 348 -3.16 -25.65 -9.70
C LYS A 348 -4.40 -26.54 -9.90
N ALA A 349 -5.07 -26.40 -11.05
CA ALA A 349 -6.35 -27.06 -11.35
C ALA A 349 -6.37 -28.58 -11.06
N HIS A 350 -5.31 -29.32 -11.39
CA HIS A 350 -5.23 -30.77 -11.18
C HIS A 350 -5.15 -31.19 -9.70
N PHE A 351 -4.74 -30.31 -8.80
CA PHE A 351 -4.77 -30.57 -7.36
C PHE A 351 -6.10 -30.17 -6.71
N LEU A 352 -6.95 -29.44 -7.42
CA LEU A 352 -8.20 -28.95 -6.86
C LEU A 352 -9.18 -30.10 -6.58
N ASP A 353 -9.26 -31.09 -7.47
CA ASP A 353 -10.10 -32.29 -7.28
C ASP A 353 -9.79 -33.04 -5.98
N GLN A 354 -8.52 -33.07 -5.55
CA GLN A 354 -8.12 -33.74 -4.31
C GLN A 354 -8.55 -32.93 -3.08
N VAL A 355 -8.36 -31.62 -3.13
CA VAL A 355 -8.73 -30.69 -2.04
C VAL A 355 -10.24 -30.68 -1.82
N VAL A 356 -11.01 -30.71 -2.92
CA VAL A 356 -12.46 -30.51 -2.88
C VAL A 356 -13.21 -31.68 -2.23
N ARG A 357 -12.63 -32.87 -2.19
CA ARG A 357 -13.27 -34.04 -1.53
C ARG A 357 -13.47 -33.85 -0.02
N ASP A 358 -12.58 -33.10 0.62
CA ASP A 358 -12.60 -32.86 2.07
C ASP A 358 -12.92 -31.40 2.42
N ILE A 359 -13.32 -30.59 1.44
CA ILE A 359 -13.55 -29.15 1.62
C ILE A 359 -14.65 -28.85 2.63
N ASP A 360 -15.63 -29.75 2.79
CA ASP A 360 -16.71 -29.62 3.77
C ASP A 360 -16.20 -29.40 5.19
N SER A 361 -15.02 -29.93 5.54
CA SER A 361 -14.40 -29.69 6.86
C SER A 361 -14.00 -28.22 7.09
N LEU A 362 -13.82 -27.45 6.01
CA LEU A 362 -13.48 -26.03 6.03
C LEU A 362 -14.71 -25.11 5.96
N LEU A 363 -15.82 -25.61 5.41
CA LEU A 363 -17.00 -24.78 5.09
C LEU A 363 -18.01 -24.71 6.25
N GLY A 364 -18.14 -23.54 6.86
CA GLY A 364 -19.28 -23.15 7.70
C GLY A 364 -20.44 -22.54 6.89
N PRO A 365 -21.55 -22.13 7.55
CA PRO A 365 -22.72 -21.57 6.86
C PRO A 365 -22.41 -20.39 5.96
N ASP A 366 -21.54 -19.47 6.41
CA ASP A 366 -21.26 -18.20 5.73
C ASP A 366 -19.86 -18.15 5.08
N THR A 367 -19.16 -19.29 5.01
CA THR A 367 -17.80 -19.34 4.46
C THR A 367 -17.74 -18.86 3.02
N VAL A 368 -16.83 -17.92 2.76
CA VAL A 368 -16.46 -17.44 1.44
C VAL A 368 -15.37 -18.34 0.86
N VAL A 369 -15.52 -18.72 -0.41
CA VAL A 369 -14.51 -19.43 -1.19
C VAL A 369 -13.91 -18.47 -2.21
N LEU A 370 -12.67 -18.05 -1.98
CA LEU A 370 -11.93 -17.16 -2.86
C LEU A 370 -11.07 -17.97 -3.83
N THR A 371 -11.28 -17.81 -5.13
CA THR A 371 -10.55 -18.59 -6.14
C THR A 371 -9.41 -17.76 -6.72
N VAL A 372 -8.18 -18.26 -6.59
CA VAL A 372 -6.96 -17.51 -6.92
C VAL A 372 -6.18 -18.27 -7.99
N GLN A 373 -6.81 -18.44 -9.15
CA GLN A 373 -6.30 -19.26 -10.26
C GLN A 373 -5.85 -18.41 -11.44
N ASN A 374 -4.93 -18.95 -12.23
CA ASN A 374 -4.58 -18.38 -13.53
C ASN A 374 -5.50 -18.92 -14.63
N GLY A 375 -5.74 -18.10 -15.65
CA GLY A 375 -6.60 -18.46 -16.77
C GLY A 375 -8.08 -18.25 -16.46
N LEU A 376 -8.93 -18.98 -17.17
CA LEU A 376 -10.37 -18.98 -16.91
C LEU A 376 -10.69 -19.91 -15.72
N PRO A 377 -11.58 -19.51 -14.81
CA PRO A 377 -11.98 -20.34 -13.69
C PRO A 377 -13.04 -21.38 -14.10
N TRP A 378 -13.09 -22.53 -13.41
CA TRP A 378 -14.10 -23.57 -13.67
C TRP A 378 -15.53 -23.05 -13.46
N TRP A 379 -15.71 -22.12 -12.51
CA TRP A 379 -17.02 -21.55 -12.17
C TRP A 379 -17.50 -20.50 -13.18
N TYR A 380 -16.75 -20.21 -14.26
CA TYR A 380 -16.99 -19.06 -15.16
C TYR A 380 -18.47 -18.86 -15.53
N PHE A 381 -19.16 -19.93 -15.91
CA PHE A 381 -20.58 -19.87 -16.32
C PHE A 381 -21.58 -19.98 -15.17
N GLN A 382 -21.15 -20.30 -13.95
CA GLN A 382 -22.04 -20.37 -12.79
C GLN A 382 -22.55 -18.97 -12.44
N ARG A 383 -23.87 -18.85 -12.24
CA ARG A 383 -24.57 -17.57 -11.99
C ARG A 383 -24.25 -16.49 -13.04
N LEU A 384 -24.04 -16.88 -14.30
CA LEU A 384 -23.84 -15.96 -15.40
C LEU A 384 -25.17 -15.30 -15.83
N GLY A 385 -26.26 -16.05 -15.78
CA GLY A 385 -27.52 -15.72 -16.45
C GLY A 385 -27.45 -15.91 -17.97
N GLY A 386 -28.62 -15.86 -18.62
CA GLY A 386 -28.72 -16.01 -20.08
C GLY A 386 -28.49 -17.44 -20.59
N GLN A 387 -28.09 -17.55 -21.86
CA GLN A 387 -28.06 -18.82 -22.60
C GLN A 387 -27.07 -19.85 -22.03
N TYR A 388 -25.94 -19.40 -21.50
CA TYR A 388 -24.85 -20.27 -21.05
C TYR A 388 -24.81 -20.44 -19.52
N ASP A 389 -25.88 -20.06 -18.81
CA ASP A 389 -25.90 -20.11 -17.35
C ASP A 389 -25.65 -21.52 -16.82
N ASN A 390 -24.76 -21.63 -15.85
CA ASN A 390 -24.30 -22.87 -15.21
C ASN A 390 -23.72 -23.93 -16.16
N HIS A 391 -23.30 -23.55 -17.37
CA HIS A 391 -22.60 -24.46 -18.26
C HIS A 391 -21.27 -24.94 -17.63
N ARG A 392 -21.01 -26.25 -17.64
CA ARG A 392 -19.77 -26.79 -17.07
C ARG A 392 -18.69 -26.84 -18.14
N LEU A 393 -17.52 -26.26 -17.84
CA LEU A 393 -16.31 -26.39 -18.66
C LEU A 393 -15.63 -27.73 -18.38
N GLU A 394 -15.70 -28.68 -19.31
CA GLU A 394 -15.09 -30.00 -19.19
C GLU A 394 -13.56 -29.93 -19.14
N SER A 395 -12.95 -28.92 -19.78
CA SER A 395 -11.51 -28.70 -19.69
C SER A 395 -11.01 -28.34 -18.28
N LEU A 396 -11.88 -27.81 -17.42
CA LEU A 396 -11.53 -27.31 -16.09
C LEU A 396 -12.16 -28.11 -14.94
N ASP A 397 -13.28 -28.77 -15.19
CA ASP A 397 -13.95 -29.68 -14.25
C ASP A 397 -14.39 -30.98 -14.97
N PRO A 398 -13.45 -31.81 -15.44
CA PRO A 398 -13.77 -32.99 -16.27
C PRO A 398 -14.65 -34.00 -15.54
N SER A 399 -14.44 -34.15 -14.22
CA SER A 399 -15.18 -35.08 -13.37
C SER A 399 -16.50 -34.49 -12.85
N GLY A 400 -16.69 -33.17 -12.94
CA GLY A 400 -17.80 -32.45 -12.32
C GLY A 400 -17.68 -32.32 -10.80
N VAL A 401 -16.56 -32.72 -10.19
CA VAL A 401 -16.39 -32.74 -8.74
C VAL A 401 -16.37 -31.33 -8.16
N LEU A 402 -15.80 -30.36 -8.88
CA LEU A 402 -15.70 -28.99 -8.40
C LEU A 402 -17.09 -28.34 -8.33
N THR A 403 -17.84 -28.45 -9.43
CA THR A 403 -19.22 -27.94 -9.53
C THR A 403 -20.15 -28.61 -8.52
N LYS A 404 -19.92 -29.90 -8.20
CA LYS A 404 -20.75 -30.65 -7.27
C LYS A 404 -20.53 -30.25 -5.80
N HIS A 405 -19.29 -30.00 -5.40
CA HIS A 405 -18.93 -29.84 -3.99
C HIS A 405 -18.80 -28.37 -3.56
N ILE A 406 -18.56 -27.45 -4.48
CA ILE A 406 -18.47 -26.02 -4.17
C ILE A 406 -19.74 -25.33 -4.64
N ASP A 407 -20.59 -24.94 -3.69
CA ASP A 407 -21.76 -24.12 -3.98
C ASP A 407 -21.31 -22.76 -4.57
N PRO A 408 -21.74 -22.41 -5.81
CA PRO A 408 -21.40 -21.12 -6.42
C PRO A 408 -21.85 -19.93 -5.60
N SER A 409 -22.85 -20.10 -4.72
CA SER A 409 -23.29 -19.06 -3.80
C SER A 409 -22.19 -18.63 -2.84
N ARG A 410 -21.14 -19.43 -2.61
CA ARG A 410 -20.01 -19.16 -1.72
C ARG A 410 -18.81 -18.51 -2.42
N ILE A 411 -18.78 -18.55 -3.75
CA ILE A 411 -17.60 -18.17 -4.52
C ILE A 411 -17.53 -16.65 -4.67
N ILE A 412 -16.34 -16.11 -4.43
CA ILE A 412 -15.95 -14.77 -4.88
C ILE A 412 -14.80 -14.93 -5.87
N GLY A 413 -14.96 -14.35 -7.06
CA GLY A 413 -13.93 -14.35 -8.08
C GLY A 413 -12.80 -13.40 -7.72
N CYS A 414 -11.56 -13.76 -8.08
CA CYS A 414 -10.38 -12.93 -7.87
C CYS A 414 -9.47 -12.95 -9.10
N VAL A 415 -8.98 -11.77 -9.50
CA VAL A 415 -7.96 -11.63 -10.55
C VAL A 415 -6.62 -11.35 -9.89
N VAL A 416 -5.64 -12.20 -10.14
CA VAL A 416 -4.28 -12.05 -9.58
C VAL A 416 -3.40 -11.25 -10.52
N TYR A 417 -3.00 -10.03 -10.17
CA TYR A 417 -1.97 -9.30 -10.91
C TYR A 417 -0.54 -9.43 -10.36
N PRO A 418 -0.30 -9.69 -9.06
CA PRO A 418 1.05 -9.82 -8.54
C PRO A 418 1.81 -11.01 -9.14
N ALA A 419 3.12 -10.85 -9.19
CA ALA A 419 4.06 -11.93 -9.45
C ALA A 419 4.82 -12.26 -8.15
N ALA A 420 4.91 -13.56 -7.85
CA ALA A 420 5.68 -14.08 -6.73
C ALA A 420 6.29 -15.43 -7.13
N ALA A 421 7.31 -15.86 -6.40
CA ALA A 421 7.95 -17.15 -6.58
C ALA A 421 8.20 -17.82 -5.23
N ALA A 422 7.95 -19.13 -5.15
CA ALA A 422 8.44 -19.94 -4.04
C ALA A 422 9.90 -20.31 -4.32
N THR A 423 10.85 -19.56 -3.75
CA THR A 423 12.29 -19.68 -4.04
C THR A 423 12.98 -20.77 -3.22
N ALA A 424 12.40 -21.13 -2.08
CA ALA A 424 12.82 -22.25 -1.24
C ALA A 424 11.63 -22.76 -0.39
N PRO A 425 11.73 -23.96 0.22
CA PRO A 425 10.74 -24.40 1.21
C PRO A 425 10.51 -23.36 2.30
N GLY A 426 9.25 -22.91 2.48
CA GLY A 426 8.87 -21.87 3.44
C GLY A 426 9.28 -20.44 3.06
N VAL A 427 9.73 -20.17 1.83
CA VAL A 427 10.14 -18.83 1.38
C VAL A 427 9.39 -18.41 0.12
N ILE A 428 8.75 -17.25 0.20
CA ILE A 428 8.06 -16.58 -0.91
C ILE A 428 8.79 -15.28 -1.22
N HIS A 429 9.20 -15.12 -2.45
CA HIS A 429 9.75 -13.89 -2.99
C HIS A 429 8.67 -13.14 -3.77
N HIS A 430 8.33 -11.93 -3.34
CA HIS A 430 7.47 -11.01 -4.07
C HIS A 430 8.30 -10.30 -5.15
N VAL A 431 7.87 -10.45 -6.40
CA VAL A 431 8.58 -9.88 -7.56
C VAL A 431 8.00 -8.51 -7.89
N GLU A 432 6.69 -8.43 -8.12
CA GLU A 432 6.02 -7.17 -8.49
C GLU A 432 4.51 -7.21 -8.22
N GLY A 433 3.91 -6.02 -8.13
CA GLY A 433 2.46 -5.82 -8.07
C GLY A 433 1.79 -6.22 -6.75
N ASP A 434 0.66 -5.61 -6.42
CA ASP A 434 -0.06 -5.87 -5.16
C ASP A 434 -1.58 -5.94 -5.34
N ARG A 435 -2.05 -6.09 -6.59
CA ARG A 435 -3.45 -5.89 -6.99
C ARG A 435 -4.26 -7.19 -7.15
N PHE A 436 -5.30 -7.36 -6.35
CA PHE A 436 -6.24 -8.48 -6.36
C PHE A 436 -7.68 -7.99 -6.51
N PRO A 437 -8.15 -7.58 -7.70
CA PRO A 437 -9.55 -7.26 -7.89
C PRO A 437 -10.43 -8.47 -7.60
N ILE A 438 -11.55 -8.24 -6.95
CA ILE A 438 -12.51 -9.25 -6.54
C ILE A 438 -13.90 -8.89 -7.03
N GLY A 439 -14.80 -9.86 -7.16
CA GLY A 439 -16.18 -9.57 -7.52
C GLY A 439 -17.10 -10.77 -7.33
N GLU A 440 -18.36 -10.48 -7.10
CA GLU A 440 -19.42 -11.49 -7.06
C GLU A 440 -19.66 -12.07 -8.45
N LEU A 441 -20.08 -13.33 -8.48
CA LEU A 441 -20.39 -14.03 -9.74
C LEU A 441 -21.56 -13.40 -10.50
N ASP A 442 -22.47 -12.71 -9.82
CA ASP A 442 -23.61 -12.02 -10.45
C ASP A 442 -23.39 -10.50 -10.57
N GLY A 443 -22.18 -10.01 -10.27
CA GLY A 443 -21.80 -8.60 -10.36
C GLY A 443 -22.36 -7.69 -9.26
N LYS A 444 -23.11 -8.24 -8.28
CA LYS A 444 -23.62 -7.44 -7.16
C LYS A 444 -22.52 -7.04 -6.19
N GLU A 445 -22.74 -5.92 -5.51
CA GLU A 445 -21.87 -5.48 -4.42
C GLU A 445 -22.50 -5.86 -3.07
N THR A 446 -22.09 -6.99 -2.50
CA THR A 446 -22.64 -7.55 -1.25
C THR A 446 -21.82 -7.18 -0.01
N ALA A 447 -22.33 -7.43 1.20
CA ALA A 447 -21.57 -7.22 2.43
C ALA A 447 -20.29 -8.06 2.48
N ARG A 448 -20.35 -9.34 2.08
CA ARG A 448 -19.19 -10.25 2.16
C ARG A 448 -18.05 -9.88 1.21
N VAL A 449 -18.33 -9.35 0.02
CA VAL A 449 -17.25 -8.92 -0.91
C VAL A 449 -16.58 -7.63 -0.42
N LYS A 450 -17.33 -6.78 0.30
CA LYS A 450 -16.78 -5.60 1.00
C LYS A 450 -15.90 -6.01 2.18
N GLU A 451 -16.36 -6.95 3.00
CA GLU A 451 -15.54 -7.49 4.09
C GLU A 451 -14.27 -8.15 3.56
N LEU A 452 -14.35 -8.88 2.45
CA LEU A 452 -13.16 -9.44 1.82
C LEU A 452 -12.22 -8.35 1.31
N HIS A 453 -12.74 -7.30 0.68
CA HIS A 453 -11.95 -6.12 0.30
C HIS A 453 -11.19 -5.55 1.50
N ASP A 454 -11.86 -5.39 2.64
CA ASP A 454 -11.24 -4.86 3.87
C ASP A 454 -10.09 -5.73 4.36
N VAL A 455 -10.23 -7.06 4.28
CA VAL A 455 -9.17 -8.02 4.62
C VAL A 455 -7.94 -7.80 3.72
N PHE A 456 -8.14 -7.58 2.42
CA PHE A 456 -7.04 -7.24 1.49
C PHE A 456 -6.39 -5.89 1.80
N ILE A 457 -7.18 -4.84 2.04
CA ILE A 457 -6.66 -3.50 2.35
C ILE A 457 -5.86 -3.51 3.65
N LYS A 458 -6.40 -4.15 4.70
CA LYS A 458 -5.71 -4.34 5.99
C LYS A 458 -4.41 -5.11 5.84
N ALA A 459 -4.36 -6.06 4.91
CA ALA A 459 -3.14 -6.78 4.54
C ALA A 459 -2.12 -5.93 3.76
N GLY A 460 -2.42 -4.67 3.44
CA GLY A 460 -1.59 -3.81 2.61
C GLY A 460 -1.53 -4.30 1.16
N LEU A 461 -2.63 -4.83 0.65
CA LEU A 461 -2.83 -5.24 -0.75
C LEU A 461 -3.89 -4.33 -1.39
N LYS A 462 -3.81 -4.13 -2.70
CA LYS A 462 -4.84 -3.38 -3.43
C LYS A 462 -5.93 -4.32 -3.90
N SER A 463 -7.16 -4.15 -3.42
CA SER A 463 -8.30 -4.92 -3.94
C SER A 463 -9.39 -3.97 -4.38
N LEU A 464 -9.95 -4.16 -5.56
CA LEU A 464 -11.12 -3.39 -6.02
C LEU A 464 -12.29 -4.36 -6.17
N VAL A 465 -13.47 -3.96 -5.69
CA VAL A 465 -14.69 -4.71 -5.94
C VAL A 465 -15.19 -4.33 -7.34
N LEU A 466 -15.23 -5.31 -8.23
CA LEU A 466 -15.63 -5.14 -9.62
C LEU A 466 -17.07 -5.59 -9.83
N PRO A 467 -17.90 -4.79 -10.52
CA PRO A 467 -19.24 -5.22 -10.93
C PRO A 467 -19.21 -6.22 -12.10
N ASP A 468 -18.07 -6.34 -12.79
CA ASP A 468 -17.85 -7.31 -13.87
C ASP A 468 -16.46 -7.94 -13.73
N ILE A 469 -16.40 -8.98 -12.90
CA ILE A 469 -15.17 -9.75 -12.66
C ILE A 469 -14.77 -10.58 -13.89
N ARG A 470 -15.72 -10.99 -14.74
CA ARG A 470 -15.45 -11.85 -15.92
C ARG A 470 -14.70 -11.08 -16.99
N SER A 471 -15.07 -9.83 -17.25
CA SER A 471 -14.32 -9.00 -18.20
C SER A 471 -12.90 -8.72 -17.71
N GLU A 472 -12.68 -8.57 -16.41
CA GLU A 472 -11.32 -8.42 -15.85
C GLU A 472 -10.51 -9.72 -15.96
N ILE A 473 -11.14 -10.89 -15.74
CA ILE A 473 -10.50 -12.20 -15.97
C ILE A 473 -10.06 -12.33 -17.43
N TRP A 474 -10.96 -12.02 -18.38
CA TRP A 474 -10.63 -12.07 -19.81
C TRP A 474 -9.52 -11.12 -20.20
N LEU A 475 -9.52 -9.89 -19.65
CA LEU A 475 -8.46 -8.92 -19.91
C LEU A 475 -7.06 -9.46 -19.52
N LYS A 476 -6.98 -10.17 -18.38
CA LYS A 476 -5.74 -10.85 -17.97
C LYS A 476 -5.45 -12.06 -18.86
N ALA A 477 -6.44 -12.93 -19.06
CA ALA A 477 -6.32 -14.15 -19.87
C ALA A 477 -5.85 -13.84 -21.30
N TRP A 478 -6.26 -12.71 -21.85
CA TRP A 478 -5.89 -12.23 -23.19
C TRP A 478 -4.37 -12.16 -23.43
N GLY A 479 -3.63 -11.66 -22.43
CA GLY A 479 -2.18 -11.62 -22.50
C GLY A 479 -1.55 -12.99 -22.24
N ASN A 480 -2.09 -13.73 -21.28
CA ASN A 480 -1.54 -15.04 -20.92
C ASN A 480 -1.73 -16.08 -22.04
N LEU A 481 -2.87 -16.07 -22.75
CA LEU A 481 -3.14 -17.04 -23.81
C LEU A 481 -2.24 -16.84 -25.03
N SER A 482 -1.74 -15.62 -25.24
CA SER A 482 -0.91 -15.26 -26.39
C SER A 482 0.58 -15.34 -26.04
N PHE A 483 1.03 -14.60 -25.03
CA PHE A 483 2.47 -14.51 -24.72
C PHE A 483 3.03 -15.74 -24.03
N ASN A 484 2.29 -16.37 -23.11
CA ASN A 484 2.82 -17.51 -22.36
C ASN A 484 3.18 -18.69 -23.27
N PRO A 485 2.29 -19.19 -24.15
CA PRO A 485 2.63 -20.32 -24.99
C PRO A 485 3.69 -19.98 -26.05
N ILE A 486 3.68 -18.78 -26.61
CA ILE A 486 4.75 -18.35 -27.54
C ILE A 486 6.10 -18.39 -26.82
N SER A 487 6.20 -17.77 -25.63
CA SER A 487 7.44 -17.79 -24.85
C SER A 487 7.89 -19.20 -24.45
N ALA A 488 6.94 -20.09 -24.15
CA ALA A 488 7.22 -21.47 -23.77
C ALA A 488 7.83 -22.29 -24.93
N LEU A 489 7.39 -22.03 -26.17
CA LEU A 489 7.90 -22.70 -27.37
C LEU A 489 9.21 -22.10 -27.88
N THR A 490 9.38 -20.78 -27.78
CA THR A 490 10.52 -20.06 -28.36
C THR A 490 11.64 -19.76 -27.37
N HIS A 491 11.37 -19.90 -26.06
CA HIS A 491 12.23 -19.45 -24.96
C HIS A 491 12.53 -17.93 -24.97
N ALA A 492 11.71 -17.15 -25.69
CA ALA A 492 11.84 -15.71 -25.80
C ALA A 492 11.20 -14.98 -24.61
N THR A 493 11.72 -13.79 -24.28
CA THR A 493 11.11 -12.90 -23.29
C THR A 493 9.93 -12.11 -23.88
N LEU A 494 9.15 -11.42 -23.03
CA LEU A 494 8.01 -10.61 -23.52
C LEU A 494 8.42 -9.57 -24.57
N VAL A 495 9.50 -8.82 -24.32
CA VAL A 495 10.00 -7.82 -25.29
C VAL A 495 10.43 -8.46 -26.61
N ASP A 496 11.08 -9.63 -26.57
CA ASP A 496 11.50 -10.34 -27.78
C ASP A 496 10.29 -10.72 -28.66
N ILE A 497 9.22 -11.23 -28.02
CA ILE A 497 7.98 -11.61 -28.71
C ILE A 497 7.30 -10.39 -29.33
N CYS A 498 7.30 -9.26 -28.62
CA CYS A 498 6.66 -8.03 -29.08
C CYS A 498 7.43 -7.31 -30.20
N GLN A 499 8.76 -7.49 -30.26
CA GLN A 499 9.64 -6.83 -31.23
C GLN A 499 9.92 -7.68 -32.47
N PHE A 500 9.81 -9.00 -32.38
CA PHE A 500 9.88 -9.88 -33.54
C PHE A 500 8.53 -9.88 -34.27
N ALA A 501 8.52 -9.41 -35.53
CA ALA A 501 7.30 -9.04 -36.25
C ALA A 501 6.30 -10.21 -36.37
N GLU A 502 6.79 -11.40 -36.69
CA GLU A 502 5.98 -12.59 -36.91
C GLU A 502 5.32 -13.08 -35.62
N THR A 503 6.03 -13.06 -34.49
CA THR A 503 5.44 -13.43 -33.19
C THR A 503 4.53 -12.35 -32.64
N ARG A 504 4.81 -11.07 -32.96
CA ARG A 504 3.91 -9.96 -32.65
C ARG A 504 2.57 -10.10 -33.39
N GLU A 505 2.62 -10.43 -34.68
CA GLU A 505 1.43 -10.67 -35.51
C GLU A 505 0.66 -11.92 -35.03
N LEU A 506 1.36 -13.00 -34.72
CA LEU A 506 0.75 -14.20 -34.13
C LEU A 506 0.03 -13.87 -32.81
N ALA A 507 0.69 -13.14 -31.90
CA ALA A 507 0.10 -12.74 -30.63
C ALA A 507 -1.15 -11.86 -30.85
N ALA A 508 -1.10 -10.91 -31.79
CA ALA A 508 -2.24 -10.07 -32.15
C ALA A 508 -3.41 -10.89 -32.73
N THR A 509 -3.11 -11.89 -33.58
CA THR A 509 -4.10 -12.78 -34.18
C THR A 509 -4.79 -13.64 -33.12
N MET A 510 -4.01 -14.28 -32.24
CA MET A 510 -4.56 -15.05 -31.12
C MET A 510 -5.39 -14.17 -30.18
N MET A 511 -4.94 -12.95 -29.92
CA MET A 511 -5.71 -11.97 -29.16
C MET A 511 -7.04 -11.65 -29.85
N LYS A 512 -7.05 -11.44 -31.17
CA LYS A 512 -8.27 -11.15 -31.92
C LYS A 512 -9.27 -12.31 -31.87
N GLU A 513 -8.81 -13.54 -32.09
CA GLU A 513 -9.65 -14.75 -31.98
C GLU A 513 -10.28 -14.88 -30.58
N ALA A 514 -9.48 -14.70 -29.52
CA ALA A 514 -9.96 -14.74 -28.15
C ALA A 514 -10.96 -13.61 -27.84
N GLN A 515 -10.74 -12.41 -28.39
CA GLN A 515 -11.64 -11.28 -28.25
C GLN A 515 -13.01 -11.57 -28.89
N ASP A 516 -13.02 -12.20 -30.08
CA ASP A 516 -14.25 -12.54 -30.79
C ASP A 516 -15.07 -13.60 -30.04
N ILE A 517 -14.40 -14.59 -29.44
CA ILE A 517 -15.03 -15.58 -28.54
C ILE A 517 -15.66 -14.87 -27.33
N ALA A 518 -14.86 -14.05 -26.63
CA ALA A 518 -15.28 -13.39 -25.40
C ALA A 518 -16.43 -12.39 -25.61
N GLN A 519 -16.43 -11.64 -26.72
CA GLN A 519 -17.52 -10.71 -27.05
C GLN A 519 -18.86 -11.42 -27.23
N LYS A 520 -18.88 -12.62 -27.82
CA LYS A 520 -20.09 -13.45 -27.90
C LYS A 520 -20.58 -13.97 -26.54
N LEU A 521 -19.73 -13.92 -25.52
CA LEU A 521 -20.06 -14.26 -24.12
C LEU A 521 -20.40 -13.01 -23.28
N GLY A 522 -20.54 -11.84 -23.90
CA GLY A 522 -20.91 -10.59 -23.23
C GLY A 522 -19.74 -9.83 -22.58
N VAL A 523 -18.50 -10.21 -22.88
CA VAL A 523 -17.30 -9.58 -22.31
C VAL A 523 -16.98 -8.26 -23.02
N THR A 524 -16.59 -7.25 -22.23
CA THR A 524 -16.16 -5.94 -22.74
C THR A 524 -14.66 -5.72 -22.53
N PHE A 525 -13.94 -5.37 -23.60
CA PHE A 525 -12.52 -5.03 -23.54
C PHE A 525 -12.34 -3.51 -23.51
N ARG A 526 -11.70 -3.00 -22.45
CA ARG A 526 -11.43 -1.56 -22.26
C ARG A 526 -10.11 -1.08 -22.88
N VAL A 527 -9.31 -1.97 -23.45
CA VAL A 527 -8.03 -1.65 -24.10
C VAL A 527 -7.96 -2.30 -25.48
N THR A 528 -7.26 -1.68 -26.41
CA THR A 528 -7.03 -2.23 -27.75
C THR A 528 -5.92 -3.29 -27.73
N ILE A 529 -5.86 -4.15 -28.75
CA ILE A 529 -4.80 -5.15 -28.93
C ILE A 529 -3.42 -4.47 -28.93
N ASP A 530 -3.27 -3.39 -29.72
CA ASP A 530 -2.00 -2.66 -29.79
C ASP A 530 -1.57 -2.10 -28.44
N LYS A 531 -2.49 -1.53 -27.66
CA LYS A 531 -2.20 -1.05 -26.31
C LYS A 531 -1.82 -2.21 -25.38
N ARG A 532 -2.43 -3.38 -25.54
CA ARG A 532 -2.10 -4.57 -24.74
C ARG A 532 -0.71 -5.09 -25.06
N ILE A 533 -0.35 -5.17 -26.34
CA ILE A 533 0.98 -5.59 -26.81
C ILE A 533 2.04 -4.56 -26.37
N ALA A 534 1.80 -3.27 -26.58
CA ALA A 534 2.71 -2.22 -26.13
C ALA A 534 2.93 -2.25 -24.60
N GLY A 535 1.88 -2.54 -23.84
CA GLY A 535 1.98 -2.73 -22.39
C GLY A 535 2.84 -3.94 -22.00
N ALA A 536 2.78 -5.04 -22.76
CA ALA A 536 3.64 -6.21 -22.53
C ALA A 536 5.09 -5.94 -22.92
N GLU A 537 5.31 -5.22 -24.02
CA GLU A 537 6.64 -4.79 -24.48
C GLU A 537 7.34 -3.91 -23.43
N ALA A 538 6.60 -2.99 -22.81
CA ALA A 538 7.10 -2.09 -21.77
C ALA A 538 7.56 -2.80 -20.48
N VAL A 539 7.15 -4.05 -20.24
CA VAL A 539 7.65 -4.87 -19.13
C VAL A 539 9.13 -5.24 -19.34
N GLY A 540 9.58 -5.32 -20.60
CA GLY A 540 10.96 -5.63 -20.96
C GLY A 540 11.28 -7.13 -21.00
N ALA A 541 12.52 -7.47 -20.66
CA ALA A 541 13.08 -8.83 -20.78
C ALA A 541 12.59 -9.79 -19.67
N HIS A 542 11.27 -9.91 -19.53
CA HIS A 542 10.63 -10.76 -18.54
C HIS A 542 10.23 -12.12 -19.12
N LYS A 543 10.52 -13.21 -18.39
CA LYS A 543 10.09 -14.57 -18.74
C LYS A 543 8.70 -14.83 -18.16
N THR A 544 7.76 -15.26 -18.99
CA THR A 544 6.41 -15.61 -18.51
C THR A 544 6.44 -16.80 -17.54
N SER A 545 5.36 -16.97 -16.76
CA SER A 545 5.23 -18.09 -15.83
C SER A 545 5.29 -19.45 -16.52
N MET A 546 4.75 -19.57 -17.74
CA MET A 546 4.78 -20.83 -18.48
C MET A 546 6.19 -21.17 -18.95
N LEU A 547 6.97 -20.19 -19.42
CA LEU A 547 8.39 -20.41 -19.77
C LEU A 547 9.19 -20.85 -18.53
N GLN A 548 8.96 -20.24 -17.38
CA GLN A 548 9.62 -20.66 -16.13
C GLN A 548 9.25 -22.10 -15.73
N ASP A 549 8.00 -22.52 -15.96
CA ASP A 549 7.57 -23.90 -15.74
C ASP A 549 8.22 -24.87 -16.75
N VAL A 550 8.35 -24.47 -18.03
CA VAL A 550 9.10 -25.23 -19.06
C VAL A 550 10.54 -25.46 -18.64
N GLU A 551 11.24 -24.39 -18.24
CA GLU A 551 12.63 -24.45 -17.83
C GLU A 551 12.83 -25.29 -16.55
N ALA A 552 11.82 -25.34 -15.69
CA ALA A 552 11.86 -26.09 -14.44
C ALA A 552 11.34 -27.53 -14.55
N GLY A 553 10.88 -27.98 -15.73
CA GLY A 553 10.30 -29.32 -15.89
C GLY A 553 8.96 -29.52 -15.19
N ARG A 554 8.20 -28.43 -14.96
CA ARG A 554 6.91 -28.48 -14.25
C ARG A 554 5.73 -28.57 -15.23
N SER A 555 4.65 -29.21 -14.78
CA SER A 555 3.40 -29.26 -15.55
C SER A 555 2.86 -27.86 -15.86
N LEU A 556 2.51 -27.64 -17.12
CA LEU A 556 1.93 -26.40 -17.63
C LEU A 556 0.42 -26.32 -17.37
N GLU A 557 -0.11 -25.11 -17.18
CA GLU A 557 -1.55 -24.85 -16.99
C GLU A 557 -2.30 -24.70 -18.33
N THR A 558 -2.00 -25.56 -19.30
CA THR A 558 -2.46 -25.43 -20.70
C THR A 558 -3.99 -25.43 -20.83
N GLU A 559 -4.70 -26.24 -20.04
CA GLU A 559 -6.17 -26.29 -20.10
C GLU A 559 -6.82 -25.01 -19.54
N ALA A 560 -6.30 -24.48 -18.43
CA ALA A 560 -6.79 -23.23 -17.82
C ALA A 560 -6.54 -22.00 -18.69
N LEU A 561 -5.39 -21.95 -19.36
CA LEU A 561 -4.98 -20.79 -20.15
C LEU A 561 -5.47 -20.81 -21.60
N ILE A 562 -5.65 -21.99 -22.21
CA ILE A 562 -5.92 -22.11 -23.65
C ILE A 562 -7.04 -23.11 -23.93
N GLY A 563 -7.01 -24.30 -23.31
CA GLY A 563 -7.99 -25.36 -23.58
C GLY A 563 -9.44 -24.92 -23.33
N SER A 564 -9.69 -24.23 -22.22
CA SER A 564 -10.99 -23.67 -21.87
C SER A 564 -11.48 -22.59 -22.84
N ILE A 565 -10.56 -21.79 -23.41
CA ILE A 565 -10.90 -20.80 -24.43
C ILE A 565 -11.33 -21.50 -25.73
N LEU A 566 -10.65 -22.58 -26.12
CA LEU A 566 -11.04 -23.38 -27.30
C LEU A 566 -12.33 -24.18 -27.09
N GLU A 567 -12.63 -24.58 -25.86
CA GLU A 567 -13.94 -25.12 -25.51
C GLU A 567 -15.03 -24.04 -25.68
N MET A 568 -14.79 -22.82 -25.20
CA MET A 568 -15.69 -21.67 -25.42
C MET A 568 -15.80 -21.25 -26.89
N ALA A 569 -14.75 -21.43 -27.68
CA ALA A 569 -14.78 -21.20 -29.12
C ALA A 569 -15.80 -22.11 -29.80
N ARG A 570 -15.81 -23.41 -29.42
CA ARG A 570 -16.80 -24.38 -29.89
C ARG A 570 -18.21 -24.03 -29.41
N LEU A 571 -18.37 -23.65 -28.14
CA LEU A 571 -19.67 -23.23 -27.59
C LEU A 571 -20.26 -22.01 -28.31
N THR A 572 -19.41 -21.07 -28.74
CA THR A 572 -19.83 -19.83 -29.41
C THR A 572 -19.79 -19.92 -30.94
N ASN A 573 -19.46 -21.10 -31.49
CA ASN A 573 -19.24 -21.34 -32.91
C ASN A 573 -18.32 -20.28 -33.54
N THR A 574 -17.15 -20.08 -32.93
CA THR A 574 -16.13 -19.11 -33.34
C THR A 574 -14.86 -19.85 -33.73
N ALA A 575 -14.34 -19.59 -34.93
CA ALA A 575 -13.08 -20.18 -35.37
C ALA A 575 -11.91 -19.54 -34.61
N ALA A 576 -10.94 -20.36 -34.20
CA ALA A 576 -9.74 -19.90 -33.51
C ALA A 576 -8.47 -20.66 -33.97
N PRO A 577 -8.17 -20.70 -35.29
CA PRO A 577 -7.11 -21.54 -35.84
C PRO A 577 -5.70 -21.21 -35.31
N ALA A 578 -5.40 -19.94 -35.01
CA ALA A 578 -4.11 -19.57 -34.43
C ALA A 578 -3.98 -20.11 -33.00
N ILE A 579 -5.02 -19.95 -32.18
CA ILE A 579 -5.06 -20.51 -30.83
C ILE A 579 -4.99 -22.05 -30.87
N GLU A 580 -5.73 -22.71 -31.76
CA GLU A 580 -5.72 -24.18 -31.93
C GLU A 580 -4.33 -24.71 -32.26
N SER A 581 -3.63 -24.06 -33.19
CA SER A 581 -2.29 -24.45 -33.62
C SER A 581 -1.29 -24.35 -32.46
N VAL A 582 -1.29 -23.23 -31.74
CA VAL A 582 -0.38 -23.00 -30.61
C VAL A 582 -0.71 -23.93 -29.43
N TYR A 583 -2.00 -24.18 -29.18
CA TYR A 583 -2.46 -25.14 -28.17
C TYR A 583 -1.91 -26.55 -28.42
N ALA A 584 -2.01 -27.04 -29.66
CA ALA A 584 -1.53 -28.37 -30.03
C ALA A 584 -0.01 -28.53 -29.76
N LEU A 585 0.78 -27.51 -30.12
CA LEU A 585 2.23 -27.50 -29.90
C LEU A 585 2.59 -27.50 -28.41
N VAL A 586 2.00 -26.60 -27.63
CA VAL A 586 2.28 -26.49 -26.18
C VAL A 586 1.79 -27.72 -25.42
N LYS A 587 0.67 -28.31 -25.83
CA LYS A 587 0.16 -29.54 -25.22
C LYS A 587 1.10 -30.73 -25.46
N LEU A 588 1.69 -30.82 -26.65
CA LEU A 588 2.71 -31.84 -26.93
C LEU A 588 4.00 -31.58 -26.14
N LEU A 589 4.47 -30.32 -26.06
CA LEU A 589 5.61 -29.95 -25.23
C LEU A 589 5.41 -30.37 -23.76
N ASN A 590 4.26 -30.02 -23.17
CA ASN A 590 3.93 -30.42 -21.79
C ASN A 590 3.94 -31.94 -21.62
N LYS A 591 3.33 -32.68 -22.55
CA LYS A 591 3.31 -34.14 -22.52
C LYS A 591 4.73 -34.72 -22.56
N VAL A 592 5.59 -34.25 -23.45
CA VAL A 592 6.97 -34.71 -23.58
C VAL A 592 7.75 -34.42 -22.29
N MET A 593 7.69 -33.19 -21.79
CA MET A 593 8.39 -32.83 -20.54
C MET A 593 7.98 -33.71 -19.35
N LEU A 594 6.68 -33.99 -19.20
CA LEU A 594 6.19 -34.83 -18.10
C LEU A 594 6.59 -36.30 -18.25
N LEU A 595 6.63 -36.82 -19.48
CA LEU A 595 7.08 -38.19 -19.74
C LEU A 595 8.58 -38.37 -19.50
N GLU A 596 9.38 -37.40 -19.94
CA GLU A 596 10.84 -37.41 -19.79
C GLU A 596 11.30 -36.96 -18.39
N GLY A 597 10.40 -36.39 -17.57
CA GLY A 597 10.71 -35.87 -16.24
C GLY A 597 11.68 -34.69 -16.26
N GLY A 598 11.67 -33.88 -17.32
CA GLY A 598 12.68 -32.85 -17.59
C GLY A 598 12.12 -31.53 -18.13
N GLY A 599 12.91 -30.47 -18.00
CA GLY A 599 12.62 -29.16 -18.57
C GLY A 599 13.47 -28.86 -19.80
N VAL A 600 13.04 -27.89 -20.62
CA VAL A 600 13.78 -27.44 -21.81
C VAL A 600 14.38 -26.07 -21.51
N LYS A 601 15.66 -25.85 -21.84
CA LYS A 601 16.36 -24.56 -21.68
C LYS A 601 17.25 -24.28 -22.87
N VAL A 602 17.38 -23.00 -23.22
CA VAL A 602 18.40 -22.54 -24.16
C VAL A 602 19.71 -22.33 -23.41
N GLU A 603 20.74 -23.09 -23.78
CA GLU A 603 22.09 -22.90 -23.24
C GLU A 603 22.86 -21.87 -24.08
N LYS A 604 23.51 -20.91 -23.41
CA LYS A 604 24.45 -20.02 -24.08
C LYS A 604 25.72 -20.80 -24.40
N VAL A 605 25.94 -21.10 -25.67
CA VAL A 605 27.22 -21.63 -26.13
C VAL A 605 28.26 -20.52 -26.00
N SER A 606 29.24 -20.68 -25.12
CA SER A 606 30.39 -19.78 -25.08
C SER A 606 31.11 -19.85 -26.42
N LYS A 607 31.15 -18.75 -27.18
CA LYS A 607 32.05 -18.67 -28.34
C LYS A 607 33.46 -18.93 -27.83
N ALA A 608 34.11 -19.99 -28.30
CA ALA A 608 35.56 -20.12 -28.17
C ALA A 608 36.17 -18.85 -28.79
N ALA A 609 37.04 -18.19 -28.01
CA ALA A 609 37.61 -16.89 -28.30
C ALA A 609 38.38 -16.85 -29.62
#